data_AF-A0A089KUF0-F1
#
_entry.id   AF-A0A089KUF0-F1
#
_cell.length_a   1.000
_cell.length_b   1.000
_cell.length_c   1.000
_cell.angle_alpha   90.00
_cell.angle_beta   90.00
_cell.angle_gamma   90.00
#
_symmetry.space_group_name_H-M   'P 1'
#
loop_
_entity.id
_entity.type
_entity.pdbx_description
1 polymer ?
#
loop_
_entity_poly.entity_id
_entity_poly.type
_entity_poly.pdbx_seq_one_letter_code
_entity_poly.pdbx_strand_id
1 'polypeptide(L)'
;MTAINKNNNRESFLNRVASSLGRERAYGVKRPDIKGMIPDSYGTLTSDDLIDILKEQCFFIHTQLIESTPELLQQTLSDLIAANGGGTVMTSGDLRFSRYGLSFPGSAVWSEAAGREGNISIAEAANTAIIFADYVLAESGTVVIESRPDQGRSLHFLPEHYIAVIEKERIVLRSTQAAADLNRRIEAGEPVGSSINFISGPSNSADIEMQLVVGVHGPLRATYVLI
;
A
#
# COMPACT_ATOMS: atom_id res chain seq x y z
N MET A 1 -17.72 40.63 3.97
CA MET A 1 -16.84 40.08 2.92
C MET A 1 -15.43 40.62 3.16
N THR A 2 -14.65 39.92 3.97
CA THR A 2 -13.33 40.39 4.44
C THR A 2 -12.26 39.60 3.71
N ALA A 3 -11.44 40.30 2.93
CA ALA A 3 -10.40 39.73 2.08
C ALA A 3 -9.33 39.02 2.93
N ILE A 4 -9.18 37.70 2.71
CA ILE A 4 -8.17 36.86 3.36
C ILE A 4 -6.83 37.06 2.61
N ASN A 5 -5.83 37.54 3.35
CA ASN A 5 -4.38 37.49 3.06
C ASN A 5 -3.86 38.03 1.70
N LYS A 6 -3.61 39.34 1.62
CA LYS A 6 -2.57 39.88 0.71
C LYS A 6 -1.20 39.65 1.37
N ASN A 7 -0.49 38.66 0.86
CA ASN A 7 0.75 38.12 1.40
C ASN A 7 1.95 39.10 1.21
N ASN A 8 1.99 40.20 1.99
CA ASN A 8 2.97 41.28 1.84
C ASN A 8 4.44 40.89 2.11
N ASN A 9 4.70 39.73 2.73
CA ASN A 9 6.06 39.30 3.10
C ASN A 9 6.64 38.20 2.21
N ARG A 10 5.89 37.73 1.21
CA ARG A 10 6.36 36.67 0.30
C ARG A 10 7.60 37.12 -0.49
N GLU A 11 7.53 38.33 -1.03
CA GLU A 11 8.59 38.86 -1.91
C GLU A 11 9.87 39.13 -1.13
N SER A 12 9.77 39.70 0.07
CA SER A 12 10.92 39.97 0.94
C SER A 12 11.59 38.67 1.41
N PHE A 13 10.81 37.65 1.75
CA PHE A 13 11.33 36.32 2.10
C PHE A 13 12.07 35.67 0.91
N LEU A 14 11.46 35.62 -0.27
CA LEU A 14 12.06 35.00 -1.45
C LEU A 14 13.32 35.74 -1.92
N ASN A 15 13.36 37.07 -1.82
CA ASN A 15 14.55 37.86 -2.13
C ASN A 15 15.69 37.60 -1.14
N ARG A 16 15.39 37.41 0.15
CA ARG A 16 16.39 37.06 1.16
C ARG A 16 17.01 35.69 0.87
N VAL A 17 16.20 34.68 0.55
CA VAL A 17 16.69 33.34 0.18
C VAL A 17 17.57 33.39 -1.07
N ALA A 18 17.17 34.13 -2.11
CA ALA A 18 17.96 34.27 -3.34
C ALA A 18 19.32 34.93 -3.07
N SER A 19 19.33 36.02 -2.30
CA SER A 19 20.55 36.73 -1.89
C SER A 19 21.49 35.86 -1.06
N SER A 20 20.97 35.10 -0.08
CA SER A 20 21.77 34.17 0.73
C SER A 20 22.36 33.02 -0.10
N LEU A 21 21.73 32.65 -1.22
CA LEU A 21 22.22 31.64 -2.15
C LEU A 21 23.12 32.22 -3.26
N GLY A 22 23.42 33.52 -3.23
CA GLY A 22 24.28 34.18 -4.23
C GLY A 22 23.71 34.16 -5.65
N ARG A 23 22.39 34.06 -5.82
CA ARG A 23 21.72 33.98 -7.12
C ARG A 23 20.60 34.99 -7.26
N GLU A 24 20.34 35.41 -8.49
CA GLU A 24 19.14 36.19 -8.79
C GLU A 24 17.87 35.37 -8.64
N ARG A 25 16.77 36.06 -8.36
CA ARG A 25 15.48 35.41 -8.20
C ARG A 25 14.94 34.95 -9.55
N ALA A 26 14.70 33.65 -9.69
CA ALA A 26 14.05 33.08 -10.85
C ALA A 26 12.52 33.27 -10.75
N TYR A 27 11.95 34.02 -11.69
CA TYR A 27 10.50 34.27 -11.79
C TYR A 27 9.78 33.28 -12.73
N GLY A 28 10.53 32.66 -13.64
CA GLY A 28 10.04 31.63 -14.55
C GLY A 28 10.78 30.33 -14.30
N VAL A 29 10.11 29.34 -13.72
CA VAL A 29 10.62 27.96 -13.73
C VAL A 29 10.16 27.35 -15.04
N LYS A 30 11.10 27.12 -15.97
CA LYS A 30 10.82 26.24 -17.10
C LYS A 30 10.71 24.83 -16.54
N ARG A 31 9.54 24.20 -16.65
CA ARG A 31 9.42 22.77 -16.30
C ARG A 31 10.43 22.00 -17.15
N PRO A 32 11.30 21.18 -16.55
CA PRO A 32 12.18 20.32 -17.33
C PRO A 32 11.33 19.42 -18.23
N ASP A 33 11.83 19.16 -19.45
CA ASP A 33 11.21 18.18 -20.32
C ASP A 33 11.53 16.78 -19.78
N ILE A 34 10.61 16.24 -18.99
CA ILE A 34 10.74 14.94 -18.34
C ILE A 34 10.29 13.78 -19.23
N LYS A 35 9.77 14.04 -20.44
CA LYS A 35 9.25 12.97 -21.31
C LYS A 35 10.31 11.92 -21.69
N GLY A 36 11.58 12.29 -21.69
CA GLY A 36 12.72 11.36 -21.89
C GLY A 36 13.47 10.98 -20.61
N MET A 37 13.07 11.53 -19.45
CA MET A 37 13.71 11.23 -18.15
C MET A 37 13.01 10.10 -17.40
N ILE A 38 11.76 9.80 -17.75
CA ILE A 38 11.07 8.61 -17.27
C ILE A 38 11.53 7.47 -18.18
N PRO A 39 12.31 6.50 -17.69
CA PRO A 39 12.68 5.38 -18.51
C PRO A 39 11.39 4.60 -18.87
N ASP A 40 11.08 4.49 -20.15
CA ASP A 40 10.29 3.37 -20.71
C ASP A 40 11.12 2.07 -20.65
N SER A 41 11.88 1.87 -19.56
CA SER A 41 12.95 0.89 -19.45
C SER A 41 12.50 -0.56 -19.59
N TYR A 42 11.19 -0.77 -19.47
CA TYR A 42 10.60 -2.11 -19.49
C TYR A 42 9.89 -2.44 -20.81
N GLY A 43 9.71 -1.48 -21.73
CA GLY A 43 8.97 -1.73 -22.97
C GLY A 43 7.56 -2.32 -22.71
N THR A 44 7.10 -3.18 -23.61
CA THR A 44 5.86 -3.95 -23.41
C THR A 44 6.16 -5.19 -22.58
N LEU A 45 5.75 -5.19 -21.32
CA LEU A 45 5.86 -6.35 -20.42
C LEU A 45 4.63 -7.25 -20.50
N THR A 46 4.85 -8.55 -20.41
CA THR A 46 3.80 -9.54 -20.16
C THR A 46 3.47 -9.62 -18.66
N SER A 47 2.38 -10.30 -18.32
CA SER A 47 2.05 -10.57 -16.91
C SER A 47 3.13 -11.39 -16.21
N ASP A 48 3.77 -12.33 -16.91
CA ASP A 48 4.85 -13.15 -16.34
C ASP A 48 6.09 -12.31 -16.05
N ASP A 49 6.45 -11.37 -16.94
CA ASP A 49 7.55 -10.43 -16.68
C ASP A 49 7.29 -9.58 -15.43
N LEU A 50 6.04 -9.12 -15.24
CA LEU A 50 5.65 -8.37 -14.04
C LEU A 50 5.75 -9.21 -12.77
N ILE A 51 5.41 -10.49 -12.84
CA ILE A 51 5.55 -11.42 -11.71
C ILE A 51 7.03 -11.63 -11.38
N ASP A 52 7.90 -11.78 -12.39
CA ASP A 52 9.33 -11.95 -12.17
C ASP A 52 9.98 -10.71 -11.56
N ILE A 53 9.61 -9.51 -12.03
CA ILE A 53 10.03 -8.25 -11.40
C ILE A 53 9.52 -8.19 -9.95
N LEU A 54 8.25 -8.53 -9.71
CA LEU A 54 7.67 -8.52 -8.36
C LEU A 54 8.40 -9.49 -7.42
N LYS A 55 8.76 -10.70 -7.89
CA LYS A 55 9.53 -11.69 -7.12
C LYS A 55 10.89 -11.13 -6.69
N GLU A 56 11.61 -10.52 -7.63
CA GLU A 56 12.91 -9.90 -7.37
C GLU A 56 12.77 -8.76 -6.36
N GLN A 57 11.76 -7.89 -6.54
CA GLN A 57 11.58 -6.76 -5.62
C GLN A 57 11.15 -7.20 -4.23
N CYS A 58 10.24 -8.17 -4.10
CA CYS A 58 9.85 -8.78 -2.82
C CYS A 58 11.07 -9.31 -2.05
N PHE A 59 12.04 -9.92 -2.74
CA PHE A 59 13.29 -10.35 -2.13
C PHE A 59 14.08 -9.17 -1.53
N PHE A 60 14.23 -8.06 -2.26
CA PHE A 60 14.94 -6.87 -1.80
C PHE A 60 14.26 -6.16 -0.63
N ILE A 61 12.92 -6.15 -0.58
CA ILE A 61 12.15 -5.55 0.52
C ILE A 61 11.84 -6.53 1.66
N HIS A 62 12.49 -7.70 1.69
CA HIS A 62 12.32 -8.73 2.71
C HIS A 62 10.85 -9.16 2.93
N THR A 63 10.09 -9.22 1.84
CA THR A 63 8.69 -9.64 1.83
C THR A 63 8.57 -11.01 1.21
N GLN A 64 7.91 -11.94 1.91
CA GLN A 64 7.72 -13.27 1.37
C GLN A 64 6.64 -13.24 0.30
N LEU A 65 6.95 -13.67 -0.92
CA LEU A 65 5.96 -13.88 -1.98
C LEU A 65 5.71 -15.37 -2.14
N ILE A 66 4.45 -15.79 -2.04
CA ILE A 66 4.01 -17.18 -2.15
C ILE A 66 3.02 -17.27 -3.30
N GLU A 67 3.29 -18.15 -4.24
CA GLU A 67 2.35 -18.47 -5.31
C GLU A 67 1.36 -19.54 -4.83
N SER A 68 0.09 -19.32 -5.09
CA SER A 68 -1.00 -20.27 -4.83
C SER A 68 -1.95 -20.29 -6.03
N THR A 69 -3.02 -21.07 -5.93
CA THR A 69 -4.13 -21.08 -6.89
C THR A 69 -5.43 -20.84 -6.14
N PRO A 70 -6.51 -20.41 -6.81
CA PRO A 70 -7.82 -20.26 -6.18
C PRO A 70 -8.27 -21.50 -5.38
N GLU A 71 -7.94 -22.70 -5.86
CA GLU A 71 -8.31 -23.97 -5.23
C GLU A 71 -7.50 -24.27 -3.97
N LEU A 72 -6.24 -23.82 -3.93
CA LEU A 72 -5.33 -24.05 -2.80
C LEU A 72 -5.27 -22.87 -1.83
N LEU A 73 -5.87 -21.73 -2.17
CA LEU A 73 -5.75 -20.48 -1.43
C LEU A 73 -6.16 -20.62 0.05
N GLN A 74 -7.27 -21.30 0.33
CA GLN A 74 -7.69 -21.56 1.72
C GLN A 74 -6.62 -22.32 2.51
N GLN A 75 -6.04 -23.37 1.91
CA GLN A 75 -5.00 -24.16 2.56
C GLN A 75 -3.73 -23.32 2.76
N THR A 76 -3.29 -22.59 1.73
CA THR A 76 -2.13 -21.69 1.81
C THR A 76 -2.29 -20.66 2.93
N LEU A 77 -3.45 -20.02 3.05
CA LEU A 77 -3.69 -19.02 4.09
C LEU A 77 -3.75 -19.66 5.49
N SER A 78 -4.36 -20.84 5.63
CA SER A 78 -4.37 -21.60 6.90
C SER A 78 -2.96 -21.99 7.35
N ASP A 79 -2.11 -22.45 6.43
CA ASP A 79 -0.73 -22.81 6.71
C ASP A 79 0.10 -21.59 7.12
N LEU A 80 -0.16 -20.44 6.51
CA LEU A 80 0.49 -19.19 6.89
C LEU A 80 0.05 -18.68 8.25
N ILE A 81 -1.25 -18.75 8.57
CA ILE A 81 -1.74 -18.45 9.92
C ILE A 81 -1.02 -19.33 10.94
N ALA A 82 -0.92 -20.64 10.69
CA ALA A 82 -0.22 -21.57 11.58
C ALA A 82 1.28 -21.25 11.71
N ALA A 83 1.96 -20.95 10.59
CA ALA A 83 3.37 -20.56 10.57
C ALA A 83 3.65 -19.23 11.31
N ASN A 84 2.66 -18.34 11.35
CA ASN A 84 2.66 -17.10 12.12
C ASN A 84 2.26 -17.30 13.59
N GLY A 85 2.23 -18.54 14.10
CA GLY A 85 1.91 -18.84 15.50
C GLY A 85 0.42 -18.98 15.81
N GLY A 86 -0.46 -18.94 14.79
CA GLY A 86 -1.90 -19.09 14.94
C GLY A 86 -2.57 -17.84 15.53
N GLY A 87 -3.45 -18.04 16.50
CA GLY A 87 -4.10 -16.94 17.22
C GLY A 87 -5.28 -16.30 16.48
N THR A 88 -5.63 -15.09 16.90
CA THR A 88 -6.75 -14.31 16.40
C THR A 88 -6.45 -13.78 14.99
N VAL A 89 -7.41 -13.97 14.08
CA VAL A 89 -7.32 -13.47 12.69
C VAL A 89 -8.33 -12.36 12.51
N MET A 90 -7.94 -11.31 11.80
CA MET A 90 -8.86 -10.28 11.32
C MET A 90 -8.78 -10.16 9.80
N THR A 91 -9.92 -10.10 9.12
CA THR A 91 -9.98 -9.86 7.67
C THR A 91 -10.58 -8.50 7.36
N SER A 92 -10.35 -8.00 6.13
CA SER A 92 -11.25 -6.98 5.59
C SER A 92 -12.61 -7.62 5.25
N GLY A 93 -13.65 -6.81 5.11
CA GLY A 93 -14.97 -7.23 4.63
C GLY A 93 -15.07 -7.34 3.10
N ASP A 94 -13.94 -7.54 2.41
CA ASP A 94 -13.88 -7.58 0.95
C ASP A 94 -14.66 -8.78 0.38
N LEU A 95 -15.50 -8.54 -0.63
CA LEU A 95 -16.32 -9.57 -1.27
C LEU A 95 -15.50 -10.71 -1.89
N ARG A 96 -14.21 -10.49 -2.17
CA ARG A 96 -13.30 -11.53 -2.67
C ARG A 96 -13.13 -12.69 -1.69
N PHE A 97 -13.25 -12.47 -0.37
CA PHE A 97 -13.26 -13.59 0.58
C PHE A 97 -14.40 -14.57 0.29
N SER A 98 -15.61 -14.07 0.07
CA SER A 98 -16.75 -14.92 -0.32
C SER A 98 -16.61 -15.49 -1.73
N ARG A 99 -16.08 -14.71 -2.68
CA ARG A 99 -15.83 -15.17 -4.07
C ARG A 99 -14.94 -16.40 -4.12
N TYR A 100 -13.88 -16.42 -3.31
CA TYR A 100 -12.93 -17.52 -3.21
C TYR A 100 -13.33 -18.59 -2.17
N GLY A 101 -14.50 -18.44 -1.53
CA GLY A 101 -14.99 -19.39 -0.53
C GLY A 101 -14.12 -19.47 0.73
N LEU A 102 -13.42 -18.40 1.06
CA LEU A 102 -12.49 -18.35 2.19
C LEU A 102 -13.25 -18.20 3.52
N SER A 103 -12.85 -19.00 4.50
CA SER A 103 -13.43 -19.00 5.84
C SER A 103 -12.35 -19.28 6.89
N PHE A 104 -12.29 -18.42 7.91
CA PHE A 104 -11.34 -18.54 9.01
C PHE A 104 -12.15 -18.63 10.32
N PRO A 105 -12.28 -19.83 10.92
CA PRO A 105 -13.03 -20.01 12.16
C PRO A 105 -12.52 -19.08 13.28
N GLY A 106 -13.46 -18.36 13.92
CA GLY A 106 -13.12 -17.43 15.00
C GLY A 106 -12.46 -16.12 14.55
N SER A 107 -12.34 -15.87 13.24
CA SER A 107 -11.87 -14.59 12.74
C SER A 107 -12.89 -13.48 12.94
N ALA A 108 -12.39 -12.26 13.11
CA ALA A 108 -13.19 -11.05 13.06
C ALA A 108 -13.10 -10.41 11.67
N VAL A 109 -14.12 -9.64 11.29
CA VAL A 109 -14.15 -8.91 10.02
C VAL A 109 -14.22 -7.43 10.31
N TRP A 110 -13.37 -6.63 9.65
CA TRP A 110 -13.49 -5.18 9.68
C TRP A 110 -14.86 -4.77 9.12
N SER A 111 -15.68 -4.08 9.92
CA SER A 111 -17.04 -3.72 9.51
C SER A 111 -17.48 -2.39 10.08
N GLU A 112 -18.35 -1.68 9.36
CA GLU A 112 -18.93 -0.43 9.84
C GLU A 112 -19.69 -0.61 11.16
N ALA A 113 -20.37 -1.75 11.33
CA ALA A 113 -21.16 -2.06 12.53
C ALA A 113 -20.32 -2.15 13.81
N ALA A 114 -19.05 -2.58 13.73
CA ALA A 114 -18.14 -2.61 14.87
C ALA A 114 -17.67 -1.20 15.31
N GLY A 115 -17.91 -0.18 14.48
CA GLY A 115 -17.49 1.19 14.74
C GLY A 115 -15.96 1.36 14.73
N ARG A 116 -15.50 2.62 14.81
CA ARG A 116 -14.07 2.91 14.74
C ARG A 116 -13.28 2.27 15.88
N GLU A 117 -13.71 2.49 17.12
CA GLU A 117 -12.98 2.02 18.31
C GLU A 117 -12.99 0.48 18.39
N GLY A 118 -14.14 -0.15 18.13
CA GLY A 118 -14.25 -1.61 18.12
C GLY A 118 -13.34 -2.25 17.08
N ASN A 119 -13.33 -1.74 15.84
CA ASN A 119 -12.43 -2.25 14.81
C ASN A 119 -10.95 -2.07 15.18
N ILE A 120 -10.56 -0.93 15.78
CA ILE A 120 -9.19 -0.68 16.20
C ILE A 120 -8.78 -1.66 17.31
N SER A 121 -9.62 -1.87 18.32
CA SER A 121 -9.32 -2.81 19.41
C SER A 121 -9.23 -4.26 18.92
N ILE A 122 -10.07 -4.66 17.95
CA ILE A 122 -9.99 -5.98 17.33
C ILE A 122 -8.69 -6.11 16.53
N ALA A 123 -8.32 -5.11 15.74
CA ALA A 123 -7.09 -5.12 14.94
C ALA A 123 -5.84 -5.15 15.83
N GLU A 124 -5.83 -4.42 16.95
CA GLU A 124 -4.75 -4.46 17.94
C GLU A 124 -4.60 -5.82 18.61
N ALA A 125 -5.72 -6.52 18.85
CA ALA A 125 -5.73 -7.85 19.45
C ALA A 125 -5.52 -8.99 18.43
N ALA A 126 -5.49 -8.69 17.13
CA ALA A 126 -5.35 -9.70 16.08
C ALA A 126 -3.87 -10.05 15.85
N ASN A 127 -3.56 -11.34 15.84
CA ASN A 127 -2.22 -11.79 15.48
C ASN A 127 -1.97 -11.65 13.97
N THR A 128 -2.96 -12.01 13.14
CA THR A 128 -2.82 -11.97 11.67
C THR A 128 -3.93 -11.18 11.02
N ALA A 129 -3.57 -10.22 10.16
CA ALA A 129 -4.45 -9.58 9.20
C ALA A 129 -4.43 -10.33 7.87
N ILE A 130 -5.59 -10.53 7.24
CA ILE A 130 -5.67 -10.99 5.85
C ILE A 130 -6.52 -10.01 5.06
N ILE A 131 -5.98 -9.53 3.94
CA ILE A 131 -6.69 -8.61 3.02
C ILE A 131 -6.49 -9.06 1.58
N PHE A 132 -7.29 -8.49 0.68
CA PHE A 132 -6.97 -8.49 -0.74
C PHE A 132 -6.46 -7.11 -1.16
N ALA A 133 -5.33 -7.07 -1.85
CA ALA A 133 -4.78 -5.83 -2.39
C ALA A 133 -5.62 -5.34 -3.58
N ASP A 134 -5.70 -4.02 -3.77
CA ASP A 134 -6.35 -3.45 -4.96
C ASP A 134 -5.38 -3.45 -6.15
N TYR A 135 -4.09 -3.20 -5.89
CA TYR A 135 -2.99 -3.38 -6.84
C TYR A 135 -1.72 -3.84 -6.11
N VAL A 136 -0.76 -4.36 -6.87
CA VAL A 136 0.65 -4.41 -6.44
C VAL A 136 1.53 -3.81 -7.51
N LEU A 137 2.49 -3.00 -7.09
CA LEU A 137 3.49 -2.39 -7.96
C LEU A 137 4.68 -3.34 -8.09
N ALA A 138 4.88 -3.91 -9.27
CA ALA A 138 5.96 -4.84 -9.52
C ALA A 138 7.33 -4.19 -9.26
N GLU A 139 7.53 -2.92 -9.69
CA GLU A 139 8.82 -2.22 -9.59
C GLU A 139 9.35 -2.00 -8.17
N SER A 140 8.47 -2.07 -7.17
CA SER A 140 8.79 -1.72 -5.78
C SER A 140 8.29 -2.73 -4.75
N GLY A 141 7.58 -3.79 -5.16
CA GLY A 141 6.95 -4.73 -4.24
C GLY A 141 5.90 -4.07 -3.33
N THR A 142 5.25 -3.01 -3.80
CA THR A 142 4.33 -2.21 -2.98
C THR A 142 2.89 -2.61 -3.23
N VAL A 143 2.14 -3.03 -2.21
CA VAL A 143 0.69 -3.18 -2.32
C VAL A 143 0.00 -1.83 -2.20
N VAL A 144 -1.01 -1.61 -3.04
CA VAL A 144 -1.84 -0.41 -3.08
C VAL A 144 -3.22 -0.76 -2.57
N ILE A 145 -3.69 0.00 -1.58
CA ILE A 145 -4.94 -0.29 -0.89
C ILE A 145 -5.75 0.99 -0.66
N GLU A 146 -6.97 0.98 -1.15
CA GLU A 146 -7.97 1.99 -0.93
C GLU A 146 -8.74 1.71 0.38
N SER A 147 -8.85 2.74 1.23
CA SER A 147 -9.58 2.65 2.50
C SER A 147 -11.09 2.78 2.27
N ARG A 148 -11.84 1.77 2.73
CA ARG A 148 -13.28 1.62 2.54
C ARG A 148 -13.98 1.31 3.89
N PRO A 149 -15.32 1.41 4.00
CA PRO A 149 -16.03 1.08 5.25
C PRO A 149 -15.75 -0.34 5.78
N ASP A 150 -15.47 -1.28 4.88
CA ASP A 150 -15.12 -2.68 5.12
C ASP A 150 -13.59 -2.91 5.22
N GLN A 151 -12.77 -1.86 5.07
CA GLN A 151 -11.32 -1.95 5.10
C GLN A 151 -10.68 -0.65 5.61
N GLY A 152 -10.44 -0.60 6.93
CA GLY A 152 -9.83 0.57 7.56
C GLY A 152 -8.31 0.49 7.68
N ARG A 153 -7.68 1.66 7.81
CA ARG A 153 -6.22 1.81 7.87
C ARG A 153 -5.55 0.96 8.95
N SER A 154 -6.13 0.91 10.15
CA SER A 154 -5.54 0.19 11.28
C SER A 154 -5.40 -1.32 11.06
N LEU A 155 -6.25 -1.91 10.21
CA LEU A 155 -6.16 -3.32 9.83
C LEU A 155 -4.81 -3.66 9.18
N HIS A 156 -4.21 -2.71 8.46
CA HIS A 156 -2.96 -2.92 7.73
C HIS A 156 -1.70 -2.79 8.59
N PHE A 157 -1.83 -2.26 9.81
CA PHE A 157 -0.66 -1.85 10.61
C PHE A 157 -0.63 -2.40 12.03
N LEU A 158 -1.79 -2.65 12.66
CA LEU A 158 -1.83 -3.08 14.06
C LEU A 158 -1.56 -4.59 14.24
N PRO A 159 -2.07 -5.48 13.38
CA PRO A 159 -1.80 -6.91 13.54
C PRO A 159 -0.31 -7.23 13.37
N GLU A 160 0.19 -8.19 14.15
CA GLU A 160 1.61 -8.58 14.18
C GLU A 160 2.08 -9.14 12.83
N HIS A 161 1.19 -9.87 12.15
CA HIS A 161 1.42 -10.45 10.83
C HIS A 161 0.41 -9.92 9.82
N TYR A 162 0.89 -9.66 8.61
CA TYR A 162 0.07 -9.09 7.54
C TYR A 162 0.17 -9.93 6.27
N ILE A 163 -0.97 -10.43 5.81
CA ILE A 163 -1.09 -11.22 4.58
C ILE A 163 -1.91 -10.43 3.56
N ALA A 164 -1.28 -10.10 2.43
CA ALA A 164 -1.96 -9.49 1.30
C ALA A 164 -2.14 -10.53 0.17
N VAL A 165 -3.38 -10.85 -0.16
CA VAL A 165 -3.72 -11.67 -1.32
C VAL A 165 -3.78 -10.78 -2.56
N ILE A 166 -3.12 -11.20 -3.63
CA ILE A 166 -2.94 -10.44 -4.86
C ILE A 166 -3.43 -11.32 -6.01
N GLU A 167 -4.44 -10.86 -6.73
CA GLU A 167 -4.85 -11.47 -8.00
C GLU A 167 -3.85 -11.05 -9.10
N LYS A 168 -3.39 -11.96 -9.96
CA LYS A 168 -2.41 -11.67 -11.04
C LYS A 168 -2.79 -10.48 -11.91
N GLU A 169 -4.07 -10.28 -12.18
CA GLU A 169 -4.60 -9.15 -12.95
C GLU A 169 -4.41 -7.78 -12.27
N ARG A 170 -4.07 -7.76 -10.97
CA ARG A 170 -3.84 -6.56 -10.15
C ARG A 170 -2.37 -6.16 -10.08
N ILE A 171 -1.48 -6.92 -10.71
CA ILE A 171 -0.07 -6.54 -10.83
C ILE A 171 0.04 -5.45 -11.90
N VAL A 172 0.57 -4.31 -11.50
CA VAL A 172 0.92 -3.22 -12.41
C VAL A 172 2.39 -2.88 -12.25
N LEU A 173 3.03 -2.35 -13.28
CA LEU A 173 4.45 -2.05 -13.20
C LEU A 173 4.74 -0.94 -12.17
N ARG A 174 4.01 0.18 -12.24
CA ARG A 174 4.29 1.40 -11.48
C ARG A 174 3.04 2.02 -10.86
N SER A 175 3.27 2.95 -9.94
CA SER A 175 2.21 3.72 -9.29
C SER A 175 1.35 4.53 -10.27
N THR A 176 1.89 4.89 -11.44
CA THR A 176 1.18 5.66 -12.46
C THR A 176 0.01 4.89 -13.07
N GLN A 177 0.12 3.58 -13.26
CA GLN A 177 -0.99 2.73 -13.72
C GLN A 177 -2.11 2.67 -12.68
N ALA A 178 -1.78 2.46 -11.40
CA ALA A 178 -2.76 2.47 -10.32
C ALA A 178 -3.45 3.84 -10.19
N ALA A 179 -2.69 4.95 -10.32
CA ALA A 179 -3.23 6.30 -10.29
C ALA A 179 -4.11 6.62 -11.51
N ALA A 180 -3.74 6.13 -12.71
CA ALA A 180 -4.55 6.29 -13.91
C ALA A 180 -5.89 5.55 -13.80
N ASP A 181 -5.89 4.35 -13.20
CA ASP A 181 -7.13 3.63 -12.90
C ASP A 181 -8.03 4.40 -11.94
N LEU A 182 -7.46 4.86 -10.81
CA LEU A 182 -8.16 5.68 -9.83
C LEU A 182 -8.77 6.95 -10.46
N ASN A 183 -8.01 7.67 -11.28
CA ASN A 183 -8.50 8.85 -11.98
C ASN A 183 -9.69 8.52 -12.89
N ARG A 184 -9.62 7.42 -13.64
CA ARG A 184 -10.72 6.98 -14.50
C ARG A 184 -11.98 6.67 -13.69
N ARG A 185 -11.85 6.00 -12.54
CA ARG A 185 -12.96 5.71 -11.62
C ARG A 185 -13.61 7.00 -11.10
N ILE A 186 -12.78 7.98 -10.71
CA ILE A 186 -13.24 9.31 -10.27
C ILE A 186 -13.98 10.03 -11.41
N GLU A 187 -13.44 10.03 -12.62
CA GLU A 187 -14.06 10.65 -13.79
C GLU A 187 -15.40 9.97 -14.17
N ALA A 188 -15.52 8.66 -13.91
CA ALA A 188 -16.77 7.92 -14.07
C ALA A 188 -17.79 8.15 -12.94
N GLY A 189 -17.43 8.93 -11.91
CA GLY A 189 -18.29 9.23 -10.77
C GLY A 189 -18.39 8.10 -9.75
N GLU A 190 -17.46 7.13 -9.78
CA GLU A 190 -17.39 6.08 -8.77
C GLU A 190 -16.98 6.66 -7.41
N PRO A 191 -17.54 6.16 -6.30
CA PRO A 191 -17.08 6.52 -4.98
C PRO A 191 -15.65 6.03 -4.78
N VAL A 192 -14.78 6.92 -4.30
CA VAL A 192 -13.41 6.59 -3.90
C VAL A 192 -13.24 6.72 -2.40
N GLY A 193 -12.38 5.86 -1.87
CA GLY A 193 -12.01 5.80 -0.46
C GLY A 193 -11.38 7.09 0.03
N SER A 194 -11.43 7.28 1.35
CA SER A 194 -10.87 8.47 2.01
C SER A 194 -9.34 8.57 1.94
N SER A 195 -8.66 7.47 1.63
CA SER A 195 -7.21 7.41 1.45
C SER A 195 -6.79 6.22 0.59
N ILE A 196 -5.67 6.37 -0.11
CA ILE A 196 -4.95 5.29 -0.79
C ILE A 196 -3.62 5.08 -0.05
N ASN A 197 -3.37 3.86 0.37
CA ASN A 197 -2.17 3.47 1.11
C ASN A 197 -1.25 2.69 0.18
N PHE A 198 0.02 3.05 0.18
CA PHE A 198 1.10 2.36 -0.53
C PHE A 198 1.97 1.70 0.53
N ILE A 199 1.91 0.37 0.64
CA ILE A 199 2.57 -0.40 1.70
C ILE A 199 3.65 -1.26 1.07
N SER A 200 4.91 -1.01 1.43
CA SER A 200 6.08 -1.69 0.84
C SER A 200 6.75 -2.55 1.90
N GLY A 201 6.35 -3.82 1.93
CA GLY A 201 6.93 -4.82 2.83
C GLY A 201 6.67 -4.60 4.31
N PRO A 202 7.38 -5.33 5.20
CA PRO A 202 7.20 -5.22 6.64
C PRO A 202 7.64 -3.83 7.13
N SER A 203 7.10 -3.38 8.26
CA SER A 203 7.51 -2.11 8.85
C SER A 203 9.00 -2.18 9.17
N ASN A 204 9.81 -1.31 8.58
CA ASN A 204 11.21 -1.21 8.89
C ASN A 204 11.57 0.23 9.26
N SER A 205 12.51 0.37 10.20
CA SER A 205 13.13 1.65 10.51
C SER A 205 14.62 1.38 10.57
N ALA A 206 15.37 2.08 9.71
CA ALA A 206 16.81 2.14 9.85
C ALA A 206 17.10 3.28 10.84
N ASP A 207 17.63 2.94 12.01
CA ASP A 207 18.16 3.96 12.93
C ASP A 207 19.39 4.63 12.28
N ILE A 208 19.83 5.77 12.82
CA ILE A 208 20.99 6.57 12.34
C ILE A 208 22.25 5.69 12.17
N GLU A 209 22.33 4.55 12.85
CA GLU A 209 23.43 3.58 12.81
C GLU A 209 23.29 2.51 11.70
N MET A 210 22.32 2.65 10.78
CA MET A 210 22.02 1.68 9.70
C MET A 210 21.69 0.27 10.19
N GLN A 211 21.24 0.12 11.44
CA GLN A 211 20.65 -1.13 11.91
C GLN A 211 19.17 -1.17 11.56
N LEU A 212 18.78 -2.20 10.80
CA LEU A 212 17.39 -2.43 10.44
C LEU A 212 16.65 -3.02 11.64
N VAL A 213 15.71 -2.25 12.20
CA VAL A 213 14.74 -2.77 13.17
C VAL A 213 13.41 -2.96 12.45
N VAL A 214 12.86 -4.17 12.52
CA VAL A 214 11.60 -4.54 11.86
C VAL A 214 10.47 -4.56 12.89
N GLY A 215 9.31 -4.02 12.55
CA GLY A 215 8.06 -4.06 13.32
C GLY A 215 7.91 -3.00 14.42
N VAL A 216 8.68 -1.91 14.39
CA VAL A 216 8.56 -0.83 15.39
C VAL A 216 7.26 -0.02 15.21
N HIS A 217 6.76 0.07 13.97
CA HIS A 217 5.62 0.92 13.60
C HIS A 217 4.57 0.20 12.73
N GLY A 218 4.60 -1.14 12.69
CA GLY A 218 3.69 -1.95 11.89
C GLY A 218 4.03 -3.45 11.98
N PRO A 219 3.52 -4.29 11.07
CA PRO A 219 3.64 -5.74 11.19
C PRO A 219 5.11 -6.19 11.19
N LEU A 220 5.42 -7.17 12.03
CA LEU A 220 6.74 -7.81 12.08
C LEU A 220 7.04 -8.59 10.80
N ARG A 221 5.99 -9.11 10.15
CA ARG A 221 6.11 -9.85 8.89
C ARG A 221 5.00 -9.46 7.92
N ALA A 222 5.38 -9.21 6.67
CA ALA A 222 4.46 -9.08 5.55
C ALA A 222 4.66 -10.26 4.59
N THR A 223 3.56 -10.92 4.24
CA THR A 223 3.53 -12.01 3.26
C THR A 223 2.54 -11.67 2.16
N TYR A 224 2.98 -11.79 0.91
CA TYR A 224 2.13 -11.65 -0.27
C TYR A 224 1.78 -13.04 -0.80
N VAL A 225 0.50 -13.26 -1.08
CA VAL A 225 0.00 -14.50 -1.69
C VAL A 225 -0.53 -14.17 -3.07
N LEU A 226 0.15 -14.64 -4.10
CA LEU A 226 -0.23 -14.43 -5.50
C LEU A 226 -1.15 -15.56 -5.98
N ILE A 227 -2.30 -15.20 -6.57
CA ILE A 227 -3.27 -16.13 -7.18
C ILE A 227 -3.59 -15.76 -8.63
#